data_AF-A0A2I1M374-F1
#
_entry.id   AF-A0A2I1M374-F1
#
_cell.length_a   1.000
_cell.length_b   1.000
_cell.length_c   1.000
_cell.angle_alpha   90.00
_cell.angle_beta   90.00
_cell.angle_gamma   90.00
#
_symmetry.space_group_name_H-M   'P 1'
#
loop_
_entity.id
_entity.type
_entity.pdbx_description
1 polymer ?
#
loop_
_entity_poly.entity_id
_entity_poly.type
_entity_poly.pdbx_seq_one_letter_code
_entity_poly.pdbx_strand_id
1 'polypeptide(L)'
;MTRIDDSDEKRIKRIFSKMSVLREICTEIREETDIYVDLEHLKLPVIVFEGDKRDLPNVFANLNKGGAPLNKYEIWGAAWANVRIILDRTDSNSAKLLNLVRNYYDDKQNQSEFDIEGFSADELFNTGEINLSELGMALGKLVQSELPALVGSSESDANEIGFGILGIATNTHNKDLNRLAEENNVRKIQSELPDILQKSISICDSLQKAFSKLLGIEKTKKDSEKGQKDSEKPNKNSEYANGLNATYKTLSYFAALWDLQPDTQPYADTMTNIPAYYVYHSLTREWGAHGDQTLYKYYPGEKTIKNDYLKPLDQGRLLSELDKWIDESEAGIMFSRDVKAIVTMHANLTYLAAKVHHGESYELEHIIAKKHINEAETNTNNRQIKGGALGNCMWLMRTKNNRKKDKNFYELQDSGIVLSPEFIEESRYPAIEDFSQIEYFLAQHMYDEVNEHIDRRGHEVVEDLVEALYKDL
;
A
#
# COMPACT_ATOMS: atom_id res chain seq x y z
N MET A 1 -50.93 -68.04 17.81
CA MET A 1 -50.18 -67.90 19.08
C MET A 1 -48.74 -68.26 18.82
N THR A 2 -47.95 -67.28 18.42
CA THR A 2 -46.52 -67.45 18.09
C THR A 2 -45.75 -67.40 19.41
N ARG A 3 -45.10 -68.50 19.80
CA ARG A 3 -44.19 -68.53 20.97
C ARG A 3 -42.98 -67.67 20.64
N ILE A 4 -42.79 -66.60 21.40
CA ILE A 4 -41.51 -65.88 21.45
C ILE A 4 -40.48 -66.86 22.02
N ASP A 5 -39.39 -67.06 21.29
CA ASP A 5 -38.27 -67.92 21.68
C ASP A 5 -37.55 -67.28 22.89
N ASP A 6 -37.13 -68.07 23.88
CA ASP A 6 -36.43 -67.63 25.11
C ASP A 6 -35.17 -66.79 24.81
N SER A 7 -34.60 -67.00 23.61
CA SER A 7 -33.50 -66.23 23.04
C SER A 7 -33.88 -64.77 22.74
N ASP A 8 -35.06 -64.54 22.16
CA ASP A 8 -35.55 -63.22 21.78
C ASP A 8 -35.98 -62.40 23.00
N GLU A 9 -36.55 -63.04 24.02
CA GLU A 9 -36.92 -62.38 25.28
C GLU A 9 -35.68 -61.87 26.04
N LYS A 10 -34.60 -62.65 26.06
CA LYS A 10 -33.30 -62.23 26.63
C LYS A 10 -32.67 -61.09 25.83
N ARG A 11 -32.79 -61.11 24.50
CA ARG A 11 -32.24 -60.06 23.63
C ARG A 11 -32.98 -58.73 23.81
N ILE A 12 -34.31 -58.76 23.94
CA ILE A 12 -35.15 -57.59 24.21
C ILE A 12 -34.82 -57.00 25.59
N LYS A 13 -34.74 -57.83 26.65
CA LYS A 13 -34.34 -57.37 27.99
C LYS A 13 -32.97 -56.69 28.01
N ARG A 14 -32.01 -57.20 27.23
CA ARG A 14 -30.65 -56.63 27.12
C ARG A 14 -30.62 -55.30 26.38
N ILE A 15 -31.49 -55.10 25.38
CA ILE A 15 -31.64 -53.81 24.68
C ILE A 15 -32.28 -52.78 25.61
N PHE A 16 -33.35 -53.16 26.33
CA PHE A 16 -34.00 -52.26 27.29
C PHE A 16 -33.05 -51.84 28.42
N SER A 17 -32.20 -52.74 28.94
CA SER A 17 -31.21 -52.37 29.96
C SER A 17 -30.12 -51.45 29.41
N LYS A 18 -29.71 -51.62 28.15
CA LYS A 18 -28.75 -50.68 27.52
C LYS A 18 -29.37 -49.30 27.29
N MET A 19 -30.65 -49.26 26.89
CA MET A 19 -31.39 -48.01 26.74
C MET A 19 -31.61 -47.31 28.08
N SER A 20 -31.84 -48.05 29.18
CA SER A 20 -31.97 -47.44 30.51
C SER A 20 -30.67 -46.80 30.96
N VAL A 21 -29.53 -47.51 30.80
CA VAL A 21 -28.20 -46.98 31.13
C VAL A 21 -27.85 -45.75 30.28
N LEU A 22 -28.14 -45.78 28.97
CA LEU A 22 -27.96 -44.61 28.10
C LEU A 22 -28.80 -43.41 28.57
N ARG A 23 -30.03 -43.66 29.01
CA ARG A 23 -30.91 -42.61 29.52
C ARG A 23 -30.40 -42.02 30.83
N GLU A 24 -29.86 -42.86 31.71
CA GLU A 24 -29.22 -42.46 32.96
C GLU A 24 -28.01 -41.58 32.68
N ILE A 25 -27.09 -42.01 31.82
CA ILE A 25 -25.92 -41.21 31.40
C ILE A 25 -26.35 -39.88 30.76
N CYS A 26 -27.35 -39.86 29.88
CA CYS A 26 -27.85 -38.62 29.30
C CYS A 26 -28.51 -37.69 30.33
N THR A 27 -29.08 -38.25 31.40
CA THR A 27 -29.69 -37.47 32.49
C THR A 27 -28.59 -36.89 33.38
N GLU A 28 -27.59 -37.69 33.74
CA GLU A 28 -26.41 -37.24 34.50
C GLU A 28 -25.66 -36.13 33.75
N ILE A 29 -25.41 -36.29 32.44
CA ILE A 29 -24.76 -35.24 31.63
C ILE A 29 -25.59 -33.96 31.61
N ARG A 30 -26.93 -34.07 31.50
CA ARG A 30 -27.81 -32.88 31.55
C ARG A 30 -27.75 -32.20 32.90
N GLU A 31 -27.84 -32.96 33.98
CA GLU A 31 -27.76 -32.44 35.34
C GLU A 31 -26.40 -31.79 35.60
N GLU A 32 -25.30 -32.40 35.16
CA GLU A 32 -23.96 -31.79 35.25
C GLU A 32 -23.84 -30.52 34.40
N THR A 33 -24.45 -30.50 33.20
CA THR A 33 -24.46 -29.31 32.33
C THR A 33 -25.27 -28.18 32.95
N ASP A 34 -26.45 -28.48 33.51
CA ASP A 34 -27.32 -27.51 34.18
C ASP A 34 -26.69 -26.97 35.48
N ILE A 35 -25.87 -27.78 36.17
CA ILE A 35 -25.05 -27.33 37.32
C ILE A 35 -23.89 -26.44 36.86
N TYR A 36 -23.24 -26.79 35.74
CA TYR A 36 -22.06 -26.08 35.25
C TYR A 36 -22.41 -24.74 34.58
N VAL A 37 -23.56 -24.68 33.89
CA VAL A 37 -24.04 -23.48 33.19
C VAL A 37 -25.52 -23.27 33.45
N ASP A 38 -25.84 -22.23 34.21
CA ASP A 38 -27.20 -21.76 34.37
C ASP A 38 -27.63 -20.95 33.14
N LEU A 39 -28.04 -21.66 32.08
CA LEU A 39 -28.54 -21.06 30.85
C LEU A 39 -29.88 -20.35 31.05
N GLU A 40 -30.67 -20.77 32.04
CA GLU A 40 -32.00 -20.23 32.30
C GLU A 40 -31.92 -18.82 32.92
N HIS A 41 -30.88 -18.55 33.70
CA HIS A 41 -30.61 -17.23 34.29
C HIS A 41 -29.42 -16.50 33.64
N LEU A 42 -28.85 -17.03 32.55
CA LEU A 42 -27.79 -16.36 31.80
C LEU A 42 -28.32 -15.06 31.18
N LYS A 43 -28.07 -13.95 31.86
CA LYS A 43 -28.41 -12.61 31.37
C LYS A 43 -27.29 -12.11 30.47
N LEU A 44 -27.42 -12.33 29.16
CA LEU A 44 -26.57 -11.66 28.18
C LEU A 44 -27.04 -10.21 28.04
N PRO A 45 -26.19 -9.21 28.35
CA PRO A 45 -26.52 -7.83 28.07
C PRO A 45 -26.53 -7.63 26.55
N VAL A 46 -27.71 -7.40 25.99
CA VAL A 46 -27.88 -7.09 24.57
C VAL A 46 -28.19 -5.61 24.42
N ILE A 47 -27.51 -4.96 23.49
CA ILE A 47 -27.85 -3.60 23.05
C ILE A 47 -28.71 -3.74 21.80
N VAL A 48 -29.98 -3.35 21.89
CA VAL A 48 -30.89 -3.31 20.75
C VAL A 48 -30.91 -1.88 20.21
N PHE A 49 -30.52 -1.73 18.94
CA PHE A 49 -30.60 -0.45 18.23
C PHE A 49 -31.83 -0.46 17.31
N GLU A 50 -32.81 0.38 17.63
CA GLU A 50 -34.10 0.49 16.90
C GLU A 50 -34.12 1.65 15.88
N GLY A 51 -32.96 2.29 15.62
CA GLY A 51 -32.84 3.37 14.65
C GLY A 51 -32.59 2.88 13.22
N ASP A 52 -32.25 3.82 12.34
CA ASP A 52 -31.99 3.52 10.94
C ASP A 52 -30.71 2.67 10.77
N LYS A 53 -30.76 1.59 9.98
CA LYS A 53 -29.60 0.71 9.72
C LYS A 53 -28.36 1.50 9.22
N ARG A 54 -28.56 2.66 8.56
CA ARG A 54 -27.49 3.57 8.11
C ARG A 54 -26.66 4.15 9.24
N ASP A 55 -27.26 4.27 10.43
CA ASP A 55 -26.61 4.80 11.63
C ASP A 55 -25.87 3.70 12.42
N LEU A 56 -26.03 2.42 12.05
CA LEU A 56 -25.42 1.29 12.74
C LEU A 56 -23.89 1.45 12.86
N PRO A 57 -23.13 1.84 11.82
CA PRO A 57 -21.70 2.13 11.97
C PRO A 57 -21.40 3.25 12.98
N ASN A 58 -22.22 4.30 13.01
CA ASN A 58 -22.04 5.43 13.95
C ASN A 58 -22.35 5.01 15.39
N VAL A 59 -23.34 4.14 15.59
CA VAL A 59 -23.69 3.58 16.90
C VAL A 59 -22.56 2.69 17.40
N PHE A 60 -22.06 1.77 16.55
CA PHE A 60 -20.90 0.93 16.89
C PHE A 60 -19.67 1.77 17.22
N ALA A 61 -19.35 2.80 16.42
CA ALA A 61 -18.24 3.71 16.69
C ALA A 61 -18.38 4.42 18.05
N ASN A 62 -19.60 4.82 18.42
CA ASN A 62 -19.87 5.49 19.70
C ASN A 62 -19.82 4.53 20.89
N LEU A 63 -20.25 3.28 20.73
CA LEU A 63 -20.14 2.23 21.74
C LEU A 63 -18.69 1.81 21.95
N ASN A 64 -17.89 1.83 20.89
CA ASN A 64 -16.48 1.42 20.90
C ASN A 64 -15.51 2.48 21.47
N LYS A 65 -15.96 3.28 22.43
CA LYS A 65 -15.15 4.30 23.12
C LYS A 65 -14.42 3.78 24.37
N GLY A 66 -14.72 2.55 24.81
CA GLY A 66 -14.02 1.88 25.90
C GLY A 66 -13.23 0.69 25.38
N GLY A 67 -11.89 0.73 25.49
CA GLY A 67 -10.99 -0.34 25.01
C GLY A 67 -10.10 0.10 23.84
N ALA A 68 -9.50 -0.87 23.13
CA ALA A 68 -8.75 -0.61 21.91
C ALA A 68 -9.72 -0.18 20.79
N PRO A 69 -9.64 1.05 20.27
CA PRO A 69 -10.61 1.55 19.31
C PRO A 69 -10.46 0.80 17.98
N LEU A 70 -11.56 0.25 17.48
CA LEU A 70 -11.61 -0.34 16.13
C LEU A 70 -11.55 0.78 15.09
N ASN A 71 -10.86 0.53 13.99
CA ASN A 71 -10.83 1.42 12.85
C ASN A 71 -12.17 1.38 12.09
N LYS A 72 -12.39 2.36 11.19
CA LYS A 72 -13.67 2.48 10.46
C LYS A 72 -14.04 1.24 9.64
N TYR A 73 -13.05 0.52 9.10
CA TYR A 73 -13.27 -0.69 8.29
C TYR A 73 -13.64 -1.89 9.16
N GLU A 74 -13.06 -2.01 10.35
CA GLU A 74 -13.44 -3.02 11.34
C GLU A 74 -14.87 -2.79 11.86
N ILE A 75 -15.25 -1.52 12.06
CA ILE A 75 -16.63 -1.14 12.42
C ILE A 75 -17.60 -1.55 11.30
N TRP A 76 -17.24 -1.34 10.03
CA TRP A 76 -18.05 -1.80 8.90
C TRP A 76 -18.10 -3.33 8.80
N GLY A 77 -17.00 -4.03 9.09
CA GLY A 77 -16.98 -5.50 9.19
C GLY A 77 -18.04 -6.03 10.15
N ALA A 78 -18.17 -5.42 11.33
CA ALA A 78 -19.21 -5.77 12.29
C ALA A 78 -20.62 -5.36 11.82
N ALA A 79 -20.78 -4.12 11.34
CA ALA A 79 -22.08 -3.57 10.95
C ALA A 79 -22.68 -4.24 9.68
N TRP A 80 -21.83 -4.78 8.81
CA TRP A 80 -22.21 -5.37 7.52
C TRP A 80 -22.11 -6.90 7.49
N ALA A 81 -22.00 -7.54 8.65
CA ALA A 81 -21.92 -9.00 8.75
C ALA A 81 -23.03 -9.75 7.97
N ASN A 82 -24.21 -9.13 7.82
CA ASN A 82 -25.35 -9.68 7.09
C ASN A 82 -25.55 -9.11 5.66
N VAL A 83 -24.59 -8.33 5.13
CA VAL A 83 -24.64 -7.80 3.76
C VAL A 83 -23.80 -8.70 2.88
N ARG A 84 -24.47 -9.63 2.20
CA ARG A 84 -23.85 -10.74 1.48
C ARG A 84 -23.61 -10.42 0.02
N ILE A 85 -22.45 -10.85 -0.49
CA ILE A 85 -22.04 -10.80 -1.89
C ILE A 85 -21.72 -12.23 -2.32
N ILE A 86 -22.28 -12.65 -3.44
CA ILE A 86 -22.06 -13.96 -4.03
C ILE A 86 -20.99 -13.83 -5.11
N LEU A 87 -19.89 -14.56 -4.96
CA LEU A 87 -18.81 -14.62 -5.94
C LEU A 87 -19.04 -15.77 -6.93
N ASP A 88 -18.91 -15.48 -8.23
CA ASP A 88 -18.93 -16.52 -9.25
C ASP A 88 -17.61 -17.28 -9.21
N ARG A 89 -17.65 -18.52 -8.72
CA ARG A 89 -16.46 -19.37 -8.56
C ARG A 89 -15.83 -19.81 -9.89
N THR A 90 -16.57 -19.70 -10.99
CA THR A 90 -16.04 -20.01 -12.32
C THR A 90 -15.19 -18.85 -12.87
N ASP A 91 -15.39 -17.64 -12.34
CA ASP A 91 -14.56 -16.48 -12.66
C ASP A 91 -13.24 -16.53 -11.88
N SER A 92 -12.14 -16.42 -12.61
CA SER A 92 -10.79 -16.51 -12.06
C SER A 92 -10.47 -15.38 -11.08
N ASN A 93 -11.01 -14.18 -11.28
CA ASN A 93 -10.77 -13.03 -10.42
C ASN A 93 -11.54 -13.18 -9.10
N SER A 94 -12.79 -13.61 -9.17
CA SER A 94 -13.61 -13.97 -8.01
C SER A 94 -12.97 -15.08 -7.17
N ALA A 95 -12.36 -16.10 -7.81
CA ALA A 95 -11.59 -17.12 -7.12
C ALA A 95 -10.34 -16.56 -6.41
N LYS A 96 -9.66 -15.56 -6.98
CA LYS A 96 -8.55 -14.86 -6.28
C LYS A 96 -9.05 -14.14 -5.02
N LEU A 97 -10.21 -13.47 -5.09
CA LEU A 97 -10.81 -12.80 -3.93
C LEU A 97 -11.13 -13.79 -2.81
N LEU A 98 -11.76 -14.93 -3.13
CA LEU A 98 -12.06 -15.97 -2.14
C LEU A 98 -10.80 -16.48 -1.43
N ASN A 99 -9.71 -16.67 -2.16
CA ASN A 99 -8.42 -17.06 -1.58
C ASN A 99 -7.86 -15.96 -0.66
N LEU A 100 -8.02 -14.68 -1.01
CA LEU A 100 -7.58 -13.56 -0.15
C LEU A 100 -8.40 -13.48 1.14
N VAL A 101 -9.70 -13.74 1.08
CA VAL A 101 -10.59 -13.80 2.26
C VAL A 101 -10.20 -14.99 3.14
N ARG A 102 -10.02 -16.19 2.57
CA ARG A 102 -9.57 -17.36 3.33
C ARG A 102 -8.26 -17.09 4.05
N ASN A 103 -7.25 -16.63 3.31
CA ASN A 103 -5.93 -16.35 3.89
C ASN A 103 -6.03 -15.34 5.05
N TYR A 104 -6.92 -14.35 4.97
CA TYR A 104 -7.13 -13.41 6.06
C TYR A 104 -7.61 -14.08 7.35
N TYR A 105 -8.58 -14.97 7.24
CA TYR A 105 -9.11 -15.71 8.40
C TYR A 105 -8.13 -16.76 8.92
N ASP A 106 -7.44 -17.48 8.03
CA ASP A 106 -6.38 -18.43 8.41
C ASP A 106 -5.25 -17.71 9.18
N ASP A 107 -4.80 -16.55 8.69
CA ASP A 107 -3.78 -15.74 9.36
C ASP A 107 -4.28 -15.25 10.74
N LYS A 108 -5.55 -14.86 10.86
CA LYS A 108 -6.17 -14.45 12.14
C LYS A 108 -6.30 -15.61 13.13
N GLN A 109 -6.69 -16.79 12.68
CA GLN A 109 -6.82 -17.98 13.53
C GLN A 109 -5.46 -18.45 14.04
N ASN A 110 -4.42 -18.41 13.20
CA ASN A 110 -3.05 -18.75 13.59
C ASN A 110 -2.44 -17.76 14.60
N GLN A 111 -2.94 -16.52 14.66
CA GLN A 111 -2.47 -15.49 15.58
C GLN A 111 -3.34 -15.37 16.86
N SER A 112 -4.49 -16.05 16.91
CA SER A 112 -5.45 -15.98 18.00
C SER A 112 -5.36 -17.23 18.89
N GLU A 113 -5.52 -17.06 20.20
CA GLU A 113 -5.69 -18.19 21.14
C GLU A 113 -7.10 -18.81 21.06
N PHE A 114 -8.01 -18.19 20.28
CA PHE A 114 -9.40 -18.60 20.12
C PHE A 114 -9.72 -18.91 18.66
N ASP A 115 -10.48 -20.00 18.45
CA ASP A 115 -11.06 -20.33 17.16
C ASP A 115 -12.12 -19.30 16.75
N ILE A 116 -12.13 -18.96 15.46
CA ILE A 116 -13.13 -18.05 14.90
C ILE A 116 -14.44 -18.81 14.74
N GLU A 117 -15.38 -18.58 15.66
CA GLU A 117 -16.68 -19.26 15.69
C GLU A 117 -17.46 -19.02 14.38
N GLY A 118 -17.87 -20.10 13.71
CA GLY A 118 -18.62 -20.05 12.45
C GLY A 118 -17.80 -19.87 11.16
N PHE A 119 -16.46 -19.82 11.24
CA PHE A 119 -15.61 -19.84 10.05
C PHE A 119 -15.30 -21.27 9.62
N SER A 120 -15.67 -21.61 8.39
CA SER A 120 -15.21 -22.82 7.70
C SER A 120 -14.66 -22.43 6.34
N ALA A 121 -13.36 -22.62 6.15
CA ALA A 121 -12.68 -22.38 4.87
C ALA A 121 -13.28 -23.21 3.72
N ASP A 122 -13.86 -24.38 4.05
CA ASP A 122 -14.58 -25.23 3.10
C ASP A 122 -15.97 -24.66 2.78
N GLU A 123 -16.71 -24.17 3.78
CA GLU A 123 -18.02 -23.56 3.58
C GLU A 123 -17.94 -22.26 2.77
N LEU A 124 -16.92 -21.43 3.02
CA LEU A 124 -16.63 -20.21 2.25
C LEU A 124 -16.44 -20.53 0.75
N PHE A 125 -15.71 -21.60 0.44
CA PHE A 125 -15.47 -22.02 -0.95
C PHE A 125 -16.68 -22.71 -1.56
N ASN A 126 -17.43 -23.44 -0.76
CA ASN A 126 -18.61 -24.16 -1.21
C ASN A 126 -19.80 -23.24 -1.49
N THR A 127 -19.94 -22.14 -0.75
CA THR A 127 -20.98 -21.13 -0.95
C THR A 127 -20.54 -20.03 -1.92
N GLY A 128 -19.26 -19.66 -1.90
CA GLY A 128 -18.77 -18.46 -2.60
C GLY A 128 -19.34 -17.16 -2.02
N GLU A 129 -19.91 -17.22 -0.82
CA GLU A 129 -20.60 -16.11 -0.18
C GLU A 129 -19.67 -15.42 0.80
N ILE A 130 -19.44 -14.13 0.56
CA ILE A 130 -18.66 -13.26 1.45
C ILE A 130 -19.51 -12.08 1.89
N ASN A 131 -19.13 -11.39 2.96
CA ASN A 131 -19.76 -10.13 3.31
C ASN A 131 -19.13 -8.94 2.56
N LEU A 132 -19.83 -7.80 2.50
CA LEU A 132 -19.37 -6.61 1.78
C LEU A 132 -18.04 -6.05 2.31
N SER A 133 -17.78 -6.16 3.61
CA SER A 133 -16.51 -5.73 4.19
C SER A 133 -15.35 -6.64 3.79
N GLU A 134 -15.57 -7.96 3.75
CA GLU A 134 -14.61 -8.93 3.23
C GLU A 134 -14.29 -8.65 1.75
N LEU A 135 -15.29 -8.27 0.95
CA LEU A 135 -15.09 -7.85 -0.43
C LEU A 135 -14.17 -6.62 -0.52
N GLY A 136 -14.45 -5.57 0.25
CA GLY A 136 -13.64 -4.36 0.28
C GLY A 136 -12.18 -4.65 0.67
N MET A 137 -11.98 -5.42 1.74
CA MET A 137 -10.65 -5.86 2.17
C MET A 137 -9.94 -6.70 1.11
N ALA A 138 -10.61 -7.71 0.53
CA ALA A 138 -10.02 -8.60 -0.47
C ALA A 138 -9.66 -7.86 -1.77
N LEU A 139 -10.51 -6.94 -2.24
CA LEU A 139 -10.21 -6.09 -3.38
C LEU A 139 -8.98 -5.21 -3.09
N GLY A 140 -8.90 -4.64 -1.88
CA GLY A 140 -7.76 -3.88 -1.41
C GLY A 140 -6.45 -4.66 -1.46
N LYS A 141 -6.45 -5.88 -0.91
CA LYS A 141 -5.30 -6.79 -0.93
C LYS A 141 -4.92 -7.22 -2.35
N LEU A 142 -5.91 -7.45 -3.22
CA LEU A 142 -5.67 -7.75 -4.63
C LEU A 142 -4.89 -6.59 -5.28
N VAL A 143 -5.40 -5.36 -5.15
CA VAL A 143 -4.75 -4.17 -5.74
C VAL A 143 -3.37 -3.93 -5.14
N GLN A 144 -3.21 -4.09 -3.82
CA GLN A 144 -1.90 -4.00 -3.17
C GLN A 144 -0.87 -4.99 -3.76
N SER A 145 -1.31 -6.20 -4.12
CA SER A 145 -0.43 -7.22 -4.72
C SER A 145 -0.12 -6.97 -6.21
N GLU A 146 -1.05 -6.37 -6.95
CA GLU A 146 -0.92 -6.11 -8.39
C GLU A 146 -0.30 -4.72 -8.69
N LEU A 147 -0.37 -3.78 -7.73
CA LEU A 147 0.14 -2.41 -7.85
C LEU A 147 1.07 -2.01 -6.67
N PRO A 148 2.13 -2.79 -6.35
CA PRO A 148 3.04 -2.49 -5.25
C PRO A 148 3.86 -1.20 -5.43
N ALA A 149 3.93 -0.65 -6.65
CA ALA A 149 4.60 0.63 -6.89
C ALA A 149 3.83 1.83 -6.31
N LEU A 150 2.48 1.75 -6.28
CA LEU A 150 1.62 2.86 -5.83
C LEU A 150 0.89 2.60 -4.51
N VAL A 151 0.81 1.35 -4.04
CA VAL A 151 0.09 0.99 -2.82
C VAL A 151 1.06 0.49 -1.76
N GLY A 152 0.98 1.10 -0.56
CA GLY A 152 1.78 0.69 0.59
C GLY A 152 1.43 -0.72 1.06
N SER A 153 2.31 -1.35 1.84
CA SER A 153 2.15 -2.75 2.27
C SER A 153 1.31 -2.91 3.56
N SER A 154 0.73 -1.84 4.10
CA SER A 154 -0.06 -1.93 5.34
C SER A 154 -1.49 -2.40 5.06
N GLU A 155 -2.14 -2.99 6.08
CA GLU A 155 -3.56 -3.38 5.97
C GLU A 155 -4.48 -2.15 5.84
N SER A 156 -4.09 -1.01 6.45
CA SER A 156 -4.84 0.24 6.31
C SER A 156 -4.84 0.75 4.87
N ASP A 157 -3.70 0.71 4.19
CA ASP A 157 -3.59 1.12 2.78
C ASP A 157 -4.45 0.23 1.89
N ALA A 158 -4.39 -1.10 2.11
CA ALA A 158 -5.21 -2.06 1.37
C ALA A 158 -6.71 -1.76 1.56
N ASN A 159 -7.16 -1.59 2.80
CA ASN A 159 -8.56 -1.28 3.07
C ASN A 159 -8.98 0.06 2.43
N GLU A 160 -8.21 1.14 2.61
CA GLU A 160 -8.50 2.42 1.95
C GLU A 160 -8.65 2.31 0.44
N ILE A 161 -7.75 1.58 -0.23
CA ILE A 161 -7.84 1.33 -1.67
C ILE A 161 -9.09 0.53 -2.01
N GLY A 162 -9.32 -0.60 -1.33
CA GLY A 162 -10.41 -1.52 -1.68
C GLY A 162 -11.79 -0.89 -1.51
N PHE A 163 -12.06 -0.25 -0.38
CA PHE A 163 -13.31 0.47 -0.16
C PHE A 163 -13.43 1.71 -1.06
N GLY A 164 -12.32 2.41 -1.31
CA GLY A 164 -12.30 3.56 -2.22
C GLY A 164 -12.68 3.19 -3.65
N ILE A 165 -12.20 2.05 -4.18
CA ILE A 165 -12.57 1.56 -5.51
C ILE A 165 -14.05 1.17 -5.57
N LEU A 166 -14.60 0.53 -4.53
CA LEU A 166 -16.05 0.30 -4.46
C LEU A 166 -16.85 1.61 -4.43
N GLY A 167 -16.32 2.64 -3.76
CA GLY A 167 -16.84 4.00 -3.81
C GLY A 167 -16.88 4.57 -5.22
N ILE A 168 -15.77 4.49 -5.96
CA ILE A 168 -15.67 4.93 -7.36
C ILE A 168 -16.67 4.17 -8.24
N ALA A 169 -16.69 2.83 -8.14
CA ALA A 169 -17.58 1.97 -8.93
C ALA A 169 -19.07 2.30 -8.72
N THR A 170 -19.44 2.63 -7.48
CA THR A 170 -20.83 2.95 -7.12
C THR A 170 -21.15 4.45 -7.21
N ASN A 171 -20.17 5.30 -7.51
CA ASN A 171 -20.27 6.76 -7.40
C ASN A 171 -20.63 7.24 -5.98
N THR A 172 -20.21 6.51 -4.95
CA THR A 172 -20.39 6.84 -3.53
C THR A 172 -19.21 7.66 -3.03
N HIS A 173 -19.47 8.90 -2.57
CA HIS A 173 -18.44 9.79 -2.05
C HIS A 173 -17.61 9.12 -0.92
N ASN A 174 -16.29 9.34 -0.89
CA ASN A 174 -15.38 8.64 0.04
C ASN A 174 -15.71 8.87 1.55
N LYS A 175 -16.21 10.06 1.90
CA LYS A 175 -16.76 10.36 3.24
C LYS A 175 -18.00 9.54 3.63
N ASP A 176 -18.77 9.08 2.64
CA ASP A 176 -20.06 8.40 2.80
C ASP A 176 -19.96 6.90 2.44
N LEU A 177 -18.77 6.30 2.48
CA LEU A 177 -18.59 4.87 2.16
C LEU A 177 -19.40 3.94 3.08
N ASN A 178 -19.87 4.42 4.23
CA ASN A 178 -20.83 3.69 5.04
C ASN A 178 -22.14 3.34 4.27
N ARG A 179 -22.45 4.10 3.20
CA ARG A 179 -23.60 3.89 2.32
C ARG A 179 -23.39 2.78 1.29
N LEU A 180 -22.21 2.19 1.16
CA LEU A 180 -22.01 1.04 0.28
C LEU A 180 -22.94 -0.13 0.62
N ALA A 181 -23.33 -0.26 1.89
CA ALA A 181 -24.27 -1.27 2.37
C ALA A 181 -25.75 -0.96 2.07
N GLU A 182 -26.07 0.17 1.44
CA GLU A 182 -27.42 0.45 0.96
C GLU A 182 -27.80 -0.48 -0.19
N GLU A 183 -29.07 -0.88 -0.25
CA GLU A 183 -29.54 -1.93 -1.17
C GLU A 183 -29.21 -1.65 -2.64
N ASN A 184 -29.32 -0.40 -3.09
CA ASN A 184 -28.99 -0.02 -4.46
C ASN A 184 -27.50 -0.21 -4.78
N ASN A 185 -26.62 0.15 -3.84
CA ASN A 185 -25.17 0.00 -4.00
C ASN A 185 -24.76 -1.47 -3.96
N VAL A 186 -25.32 -2.25 -3.04
CA VAL A 186 -25.09 -3.70 -2.95
C VAL A 186 -25.53 -4.41 -4.23
N ARG A 187 -26.74 -4.10 -4.74
CA ARG A 187 -27.23 -4.66 -6.01
C ARG A 187 -26.31 -4.30 -7.17
N LYS A 188 -25.87 -3.04 -7.26
CA LYS A 188 -24.95 -2.57 -8.31
C LYS A 188 -23.61 -3.31 -8.24
N ILE A 189 -23.00 -3.37 -7.05
CA ILE A 189 -21.75 -4.11 -6.81
C ILE A 189 -21.92 -5.57 -7.25
N GLN A 190 -22.99 -6.24 -6.80
CA GLN A 190 -23.25 -7.64 -7.13
C GLN A 190 -23.41 -7.88 -8.64
N SER A 191 -24.10 -6.99 -9.35
CA SER A 191 -24.34 -7.13 -10.80
C SER A 191 -23.11 -6.78 -11.64
N GLU A 192 -22.30 -5.82 -11.19
CA GLU A 192 -21.15 -5.30 -11.94
C GLU A 192 -19.82 -5.89 -11.46
N LEU A 193 -19.82 -6.79 -10.47
CA LEU A 193 -18.60 -7.29 -9.83
C LEU A 193 -17.53 -7.80 -10.82
N PRO A 194 -17.86 -8.61 -11.84
CA PRO A 194 -16.85 -9.05 -12.81
C PRO A 194 -16.19 -7.88 -13.56
N ASP A 195 -16.96 -6.84 -13.91
CA ASP A 195 -16.45 -5.63 -14.57
C ASP A 195 -15.59 -4.79 -13.61
N ILE A 196 -16.03 -4.61 -12.36
CA ILE A 196 -15.27 -3.93 -11.31
C ILE A 196 -13.90 -4.58 -11.13
N LEU A 197 -13.85 -5.92 -11.03
CA LEU A 197 -12.61 -6.66 -10.86
C LEU A 197 -11.72 -6.55 -12.10
N GLN A 198 -12.28 -6.71 -13.30
CA GLN A 198 -11.53 -6.64 -14.54
C GLN A 198 -10.93 -5.25 -14.77
N LYS A 199 -11.70 -4.19 -14.54
CA LYS A 199 -11.22 -2.79 -14.61
C LYS A 199 -10.13 -2.52 -13.59
N SER A 200 -10.33 -2.95 -12.34
CA SER A 200 -9.35 -2.77 -11.29
C SER A 200 -8.00 -3.39 -11.67
N ILE A 201 -8.01 -4.63 -12.17
CA ILE A 201 -6.80 -5.34 -12.60
C ILE A 201 -6.15 -4.67 -13.82
N SER A 202 -6.95 -4.25 -14.80
CA SER A 202 -6.43 -3.57 -16.00
C SER A 202 -5.75 -2.24 -15.67
N ILE A 203 -6.35 -1.47 -14.76
CA ILE A 203 -5.77 -0.21 -14.27
C ILE A 203 -4.50 -0.50 -13.47
N CYS A 204 -4.51 -1.51 -12.59
CA CYS A 204 -3.31 -1.96 -11.87
C CYS A 204 -2.17 -2.28 -12.84
N ASP A 205 -2.41 -3.09 -13.87
CA ASP A 205 -1.39 -3.47 -14.84
C ASP A 205 -0.79 -2.25 -15.55
N SER A 206 -1.63 -1.30 -15.97
CA SER A 206 -1.19 -0.08 -16.64
C SER A 206 -0.36 0.82 -15.73
N LEU A 207 -0.86 1.09 -14.52
CA LEU A 207 -0.15 1.91 -13.52
C LEU A 207 1.13 1.22 -13.05
N GLN A 208 1.11 -0.09 -12.82
CA GLN A 208 2.29 -0.83 -12.38
C GLN A 208 3.37 -0.84 -13.46
N LYS A 209 3.03 -0.98 -14.74
CA LYS A 209 3.97 -0.85 -15.85
C LYS A 209 4.63 0.53 -15.92
N ALA A 210 3.87 1.59 -15.70
CA ALA A 210 4.39 2.96 -15.68
C ALA A 210 5.28 3.20 -14.45
N PHE A 211 4.77 2.95 -13.25
CA PHE A 211 5.44 3.32 -12.01
C PHE A 211 6.53 2.35 -11.56
N SER A 212 6.54 1.10 -12.04
CA SER A 212 7.66 0.20 -11.74
C SER A 212 8.97 0.66 -12.37
N LYS A 213 8.91 1.26 -13.57
CA LYS A 213 10.06 1.88 -14.22
C LYS A 213 10.53 3.13 -13.48
N LEU A 214 9.60 3.90 -12.93
CA LEU A 214 9.91 5.16 -12.24
C LEU A 214 10.43 4.94 -10.81
N LEU A 215 9.80 4.04 -10.06
CA LEU A 215 10.00 3.91 -8.62
C LEU A 215 10.73 2.62 -8.22
N GLY A 216 11.00 1.73 -9.16
CA GLY A 216 11.65 0.44 -8.90
C GLY A 216 13.05 0.61 -8.32
N ILE A 217 13.37 -0.20 -7.32
CA ILE A 217 14.70 -0.29 -6.70
C ILE A 217 15.27 -1.66 -7.03
N GLU A 218 16.37 -1.68 -7.77
CA GLU A 218 17.05 -2.93 -8.16
C GLU A 218 17.77 -3.54 -6.95
N LYS A 219 17.34 -4.75 -6.57
CA LYS A 219 17.96 -5.58 -5.53
C LYS A 219 18.30 -6.97 -6.04
N THR A 220 19.42 -7.51 -5.59
CA THR A 220 19.73 -8.92 -5.79
C THR A 220 18.83 -9.82 -4.93
N LYS A 221 18.59 -11.05 -5.39
CA LYS A 221 17.81 -12.07 -4.65
C LYS A 221 18.27 -12.22 -3.18
N LYS A 222 19.58 -12.24 -2.95
CA LYS A 222 20.18 -12.39 -1.62
C LYS A 222 19.84 -11.23 -0.68
N ASP A 223 19.68 -10.03 -1.22
CA ASP A 223 19.32 -8.84 -0.44
C ASP A 223 17.81 -8.78 -0.14
N SER A 224 16.99 -9.29 -1.05
CA SER A 224 15.55 -9.46 -0.82
C SER A 224 15.24 -10.49 0.27
N GLU A 225 16.05 -11.55 0.38
CA GLU A 225 15.90 -12.61 1.41
C GLU A 225 16.35 -12.18 2.82
N LYS A 226 17.34 -11.29 2.95
CA LYS A 226 17.83 -10.83 4.27
C LYS A 226 16.82 -10.01 5.06
N GLY A 227 15.83 -9.41 4.40
CA GLY A 227 14.74 -8.67 5.04
C GLY A 227 13.58 -9.56 5.53
N GLN A 228 13.58 -10.86 5.21
CA GLN A 228 12.48 -11.81 5.43
C GLN A 228 12.64 -12.67 6.70
N LYS A 229 13.05 -12.10 7.84
CA LYS A 229 13.18 -12.94 9.05
C LYS A 229 11.85 -13.39 9.65
N ASP A 230 10.72 -12.74 9.34
CA ASP A 230 9.45 -12.98 10.05
C ASP A 230 8.19 -13.07 9.15
N SER A 231 8.30 -13.46 7.88
CA SER A 231 7.09 -13.64 7.03
C SER A 231 7.25 -14.76 5.99
N GLU A 232 6.46 -15.84 6.11
CA GLU A 232 6.48 -17.05 5.27
C GLU A 232 5.97 -16.88 3.82
N LYS A 233 5.78 -15.64 3.32
CA LYS A 233 5.36 -15.40 1.93
C LYS A 233 6.46 -14.67 1.15
N PRO A 234 6.97 -15.24 0.03
CA PRO A 234 7.93 -14.56 -0.82
C PRO A 234 7.22 -13.42 -1.54
N ASN A 235 7.39 -12.19 -1.06
CA ASN A 235 6.99 -11.03 -1.84
C ASN A 235 7.90 -10.94 -3.07
N LYS A 236 7.32 -10.84 -4.27
CA LYS A 236 8.05 -10.76 -5.54
C LYS A 236 9.04 -9.60 -5.50
N ASN A 237 10.32 -9.88 -5.23
CA ASN A 237 11.59 -9.25 -5.62
C ASN A 237 11.73 -7.73 -5.87
N SER A 238 10.73 -6.88 -5.64
CA SER A 238 10.73 -5.48 -6.08
C SER A 238 10.36 -4.57 -4.92
N GLU A 239 11.32 -3.77 -4.47
CA GLU A 239 11.09 -2.65 -3.55
C GLU A 239 10.85 -1.39 -4.39
N TYR A 240 9.99 -0.50 -3.91
CA TYR A 240 9.64 0.74 -4.60
C TYR A 240 9.86 1.95 -3.71
N ALA A 241 10.39 3.03 -4.28
CA ALA A 241 10.56 4.32 -3.59
C ALA A 241 9.24 5.10 -3.55
N ASN A 242 8.25 4.56 -2.84
CA ASN A 242 6.88 5.07 -2.76
C ASN A 242 6.68 6.32 -1.88
N GLY A 243 7.73 7.10 -1.63
CA GLY A 243 7.71 8.18 -0.64
C GLY A 243 6.70 9.29 -0.92
N LEU A 244 6.39 9.54 -2.20
CA LEU A 244 5.39 10.53 -2.59
C LEU A 244 3.96 9.96 -2.64
N ASN A 245 3.75 8.66 -2.40
CA ASN A 245 2.42 8.06 -2.51
C ASN A 245 1.46 8.54 -1.41
N ALA A 246 0.19 8.63 -1.78
CA ALA A 246 -0.92 8.81 -0.86
C ALA A 246 -2.11 8.01 -1.41
N THR A 247 -2.85 7.32 -0.54
CA THR A 247 -3.96 6.45 -1.00
C THR A 247 -4.98 7.20 -1.86
N TYR A 248 -5.37 8.41 -1.46
CA TYR A 248 -6.31 9.23 -2.23
C TYR A 248 -5.77 9.64 -3.61
N LYS A 249 -4.45 9.83 -3.74
CA LYS A 249 -3.79 10.09 -5.02
C LYS A 249 -3.82 8.85 -5.92
N THR A 250 -3.61 7.67 -5.36
CA THR A 250 -3.74 6.43 -6.13
C THR A 250 -5.20 6.22 -6.57
N LEU A 251 -6.16 6.44 -5.67
CA LEU A 251 -7.59 6.34 -5.97
C LEU A 251 -8.05 7.33 -7.04
N SER A 252 -7.47 8.54 -7.13
CA SER A 252 -7.82 9.48 -8.19
C SER A 252 -7.39 9.01 -9.57
N TYR A 253 -6.31 8.23 -9.67
CA TYR A 253 -5.92 7.57 -10.93
C TYR A 253 -6.94 6.51 -11.32
N PHE A 254 -7.39 5.68 -10.38
CA PHE A 254 -8.49 4.74 -10.62
C PHE A 254 -9.76 5.46 -11.08
N ALA A 255 -10.13 6.55 -10.41
CA ALA A 255 -11.33 7.32 -10.73
C ALA A 255 -11.26 7.94 -12.14
N ALA A 256 -10.11 8.52 -12.51
CA ALA A 256 -9.90 9.13 -13.82
C ALA A 256 -9.95 8.10 -14.96
N LEU A 257 -9.36 6.92 -14.75
CA LEU A 257 -9.29 5.83 -15.73
C LEU A 257 -10.55 4.96 -15.77
N TRP A 258 -11.45 5.04 -14.78
CA TRP A 258 -12.54 4.07 -14.57
C TRP A 258 -13.47 3.87 -15.77
N ASP A 259 -13.78 4.95 -16.48
CA ASP A 259 -14.67 4.93 -17.66
C ASP A 259 -13.90 4.95 -19.00
N LEU A 260 -12.58 5.07 -18.94
CA LEU A 260 -11.74 5.11 -20.14
C LEU A 260 -11.41 3.69 -20.57
N GLN A 261 -11.49 3.42 -21.87
CA GLN A 261 -11.12 2.11 -22.41
C GLN A 261 -9.60 2.06 -22.67
N PRO A 262 -8.89 1.00 -22.25
CA PRO A 262 -7.42 0.92 -22.33
C PRO A 262 -6.80 1.16 -23.72
N ASP A 263 -7.55 0.89 -24.79
CA ASP A 263 -7.13 1.02 -26.19
C ASP A 263 -7.43 2.40 -26.82
N THR A 264 -7.93 3.35 -26.02
CA THR A 264 -8.33 4.67 -26.52
C THR A 264 -7.27 5.75 -26.26
N GLN A 265 -7.22 6.75 -27.14
CA GLN A 265 -6.30 7.88 -27.00
C GLN A 265 -6.45 8.62 -25.66
N PRO A 266 -7.67 8.90 -25.13
CA PRO A 266 -7.80 9.52 -23.82
C PRO A 266 -7.19 8.70 -22.68
N TYR A 267 -7.27 7.36 -22.73
CA TYR A 267 -6.61 6.51 -21.75
C TYR A 267 -5.09 6.63 -21.85
N ALA A 268 -4.55 6.58 -23.07
CA ALA A 268 -3.12 6.75 -23.31
C ALA A 268 -2.62 8.13 -22.84
N ASP A 269 -3.31 9.21 -23.20
CA ASP A 269 -2.99 10.59 -22.79
C ASP A 269 -3.00 10.73 -21.26
N THR A 270 -4.07 10.24 -20.60
CA THR A 270 -4.16 10.23 -19.14
C THR A 270 -2.98 9.45 -18.51
N MET A 271 -2.65 8.27 -19.03
CA MET A 271 -1.54 7.46 -18.53
C MET A 271 -0.17 8.15 -18.71
N THR A 272 0.04 8.84 -19.84
CA THR A 272 1.27 9.61 -20.10
C THR A 272 1.41 10.81 -19.15
N ASN A 273 0.30 11.45 -18.78
CA ASN A 273 0.34 12.65 -17.94
C ASN A 273 0.43 12.36 -16.42
N ILE A 274 -0.10 11.23 -15.96
CA ILE A 274 -0.14 10.87 -14.53
C ILE A 274 1.22 10.98 -13.81
N PRO A 275 2.37 10.53 -14.38
CA PRO A 275 3.68 10.66 -13.75
C PRO A 275 4.09 12.09 -13.37
N ALA A 276 3.78 13.09 -14.20
CA ALA A 276 4.09 14.49 -13.89
C ALA A 276 3.19 15.00 -12.75
N TYR A 277 1.88 14.68 -12.80
CA TYR A 277 0.95 15.01 -11.71
C TYR A 277 1.29 14.29 -10.41
N TYR A 278 1.86 13.09 -10.49
CA TYR A 278 2.28 12.33 -9.32
C TYR A 278 3.29 13.09 -8.47
N VAL A 279 4.28 13.73 -9.10
CA VAL A 279 5.25 14.59 -8.42
C VAL A 279 4.58 15.88 -7.99
N TYR A 280 3.88 16.56 -8.90
CA TYR A 280 3.25 17.86 -8.66
C TYR A 280 2.28 17.88 -7.47
N HIS A 281 1.38 16.89 -7.39
CA HIS A 281 0.38 16.80 -6.33
C HIS A 281 0.98 16.53 -4.95
N SER A 282 2.16 15.91 -4.89
CA SER A 282 2.87 15.73 -3.62
C SER A 282 3.53 17.02 -3.15
N LEU A 283 4.19 17.76 -4.06
CA LEU A 283 4.83 19.04 -3.74
C LEU A 283 3.81 20.09 -3.27
N THR A 284 2.67 20.15 -3.97
CA THR A 284 1.57 21.07 -3.62
C THR A 284 0.69 20.59 -2.47
N ARG A 285 0.96 19.39 -1.92
CA ARG A 285 0.21 18.78 -0.81
C ARG A 285 -1.31 18.69 -1.08
N GLU A 286 -1.70 18.46 -2.33
CA GLU A 286 -3.11 18.41 -2.77
C GLU A 286 -3.94 17.36 -2.01
N TRP A 287 -3.29 16.26 -1.63
CA TRP A 287 -3.91 15.12 -0.92
C TRP A 287 -3.83 15.22 0.61
N GLY A 288 -3.63 16.42 1.15
CA GLY A 288 -3.63 16.70 2.59
C GLY A 288 -5.03 16.64 3.22
N ALA A 289 -5.35 17.63 4.07
CA ALA A 289 -6.50 17.60 4.99
C ALA A 289 -7.90 17.40 4.34
N HIS A 290 -8.06 17.63 3.04
CA HIS A 290 -9.33 17.53 2.32
C HIS A 290 -9.35 16.45 1.24
N GLY A 291 -8.50 15.42 1.37
CA GLY A 291 -8.32 14.36 0.37
C GLY A 291 -9.63 13.73 -0.16
N ASP A 292 -10.62 13.49 0.70
CA ASP A 292 -11.91 12.92 0.25
C ASP A 292 -12.67 13.82 -0.74
N GLN A 293 -12.72 15.13 -0.48
CA GLN A 293 -13.43 16.08 -1.35
C GLN A 293 -12.67 16.30 -2.64
N THR A 294 -11.33 16.27 -2.57
CA THR A 294 -10.49 16.31 -3.76
C THR A 294 -10.71 15.07 -4.62
N LEU A 295 -10.69 13.88 -4.02
CA LEU A 295 -10.90 12.61 -4.73
C LEU A 295 -12.24 12.58 -5.47
N TYR A 296 -13.32 13.04 -4.84
CA TYR A 296 -14.65 13.03 -5.45
C TYR A 296 -14.71 13.81 -6.76
N LYS A 297 -13.89 14.86 -6.92
CA LYS A 297 -13.80 15.62 -8.17
C LYS A 297 -13.22 14.83 -9.34
N TYR A 298 -12.64 13.66 -9.12
CA TYR A 298 -12.11 12.77 -10.15
C TYR A 298 -13.10 11.64 -10.52
N TYR A 299 -14.24 11.54 -9.81
CA TYR A 299 -15.19 10.46 -10.04
C TYR A 299 -15.85 10.58 -11.43
N PRO A 300 -16.18 9.44 -12.07
CA PRO A 300 -16.97 9.37 -13.31
C PRO A 300 -18.06 10.43 -13.49
N GLY A 301 -18.91 10.61 -12.46
CA GLY A 301 -20.07 11.52 -12.52
C GLY A 301 -19.76 12.99 -12.22
N GLU A 302 -18.58 13.31 -11.71
CA GLU A 302 -18.24 14.62 -11.14
C GLU A 302 -16.98 15.24 -11.79
N LYS A 303 -16.25 14.45 -12.59
CA LYS A 303 -14.99 14.87 -13.18
C LYS A 303 -15.16 16.05 -14.12
N THR A 304 -14.22 16.99 -14.00
CA THR A 304 -14.10 18.14 -14.90
C THR A 304 -12.79 18.02 -15.68
N ILE A 305 -12.62 18.84 -16.72
CA ILE A 305 -11.37 18.94 -17.50
C ILE A 305 -10.12 19.21 -16.64
N LYS A 306 -10.30 19.71 -15.40
CA LYS A 306 -9.17 19.96 -14.47
C LYS A 306 -8.80 18.74 -13.62
N ASN A 307 -9.67 17.74 -13.56
CA ASN A 307 -9.58 16.60 -12.62
C ASN A 307 -9.77 15.27 -13.39
N ASP A 308 -9.16 15.15 -14.56
CA ASP A 308 -9.22 13.94 -15.41
C ASP A 308 -7.83 13.46 -15.88
N TYR A 309 -6.76 14.20 -15.53
CA TYR A 309 -5.38 13.99 -16.00
C TYR A 309 -5.23 13.97 -17.54
N LEU A 310 -6.27 14.32 -18.29
CA LEU A 310 -6.25 14.25 -19.74
C LEU A 310 -5.36 15.33 -20.35
N LYS A 311 -5.27 16.48 -19.66
CA LYS A 311 -4.40 17.58 -20.07
C LYS A 311 -3.01 17.44 -19.46
N PRO A 312 -1.93 17.58 -20.27
CA PRO A 312 -0.58 17.59 -19.74
C PRO A 312 -0.41 18.73 -18.74
N LEU A 313 0.33 18.45 -17.67
CA LEU A 313 0.77 19.47 -16.74
C LEU A 313 1.76 20.39 -17.47
N ASP A 314 1.76 21.68 -17.13
CA ASP A 314 2.75 22.60 -17.68
C ASP A 314 4.14 22.28 -17.09
N GLN A 315 5.13 22.09 -17.96
CA GLN A 315 6.49 21.70 -17.56
C GLN A 315 7.14 22.77 -16.67
N GLY A 316 6.97 24.06 -17.01
CA GLY A 316 7.50 25.17 -16.23
C GLY A 316 6.85 25.26 -14.84
N ARG A 317 5.56 24.95 -14.74
CA ARG A 317 4.85 24.87 -13.46
C ARG A 317 5.36 23.74 -12.57
N LEU A 318 5.68 22.57 -13.13
CA LEU A 318 6.28 21.48 -12.35
C LEU A 318 7.69 21.86 -11.87
N LEU A 319 8.53 22.37 -12.77
CA LEU A 319 9.89 22.80 -12.44
C LEU A 319 9.88 23.86 -11.33
N SER A 320 9.02 24.87 -11.45
CA SER A 320 8.93 25.93 -10.45
C SER A 320 8.54 25.44 -9.05
N GLU A 321 7.68 24.41 -8.92
CA GLU A 321 7.37 23.84 -7.60
C GLU A 321 8.50 22.96 -7.07
N LEU A 322 9.26 22.30 -7.95
CA LEU A 322 10.45 21.52 -7.55
C LEU A 322 11.57 22.43 -7.07
N ASP A 323 11.84 23.53 -7.78
CA ASP A 323 12.82 24.54 -7.38
C ASP A 323 12.46 25.12 -6.01
N LYS A 324 11.20 25.52 -5.83
CA LYS A 324 10.71 26.00 -4.54
C LYS A 324 10.90 24.96 -3.44
N TRP A 325 10.66 23.68 -3.72
CA TRP A 325 10.84 22.61 -2.74
C TRP A 325 12.32 22.38 -2.38
N ILE A 326 13.25 22.59 -3.31
CA ILE A 326 14.69 22.60 -3.03
C ILE A 326 15.05 23.78 -2.13
N ASP A 327 14.58 24.98 -2.47
CA ASP A 327 14.85 26.21 -1.71
C ASP A 327 14.34 26.11 -0.26
N GLU A 328 13.17 25.47 -0.07
CA GLU A 328 12.53 25.25 1.23
C GLU A 328 13.11 24.03 2.00
N SER A 329 14.13 23.34 1.46
CA SER A 329 14.69 22.16 2.12
C SER A 329 15.39 22.51 3.44
N GLU A 330 15.11 21.72 4.48
CA GLU A 330 15.67 21.94 5.82
C GLU A 330 17.03 21.25 5.99
N ALA A 331 17.85 21.82 6.88
CA ALA A 331 19.12 21.22 7.27
C ALA A 331 18.92 19.88 7.99
N GLY A 332 19.85 18.95 7.76
CA GLY A 332 19.75 17.59 8.26
C GLY A 332 20.53 16.62 7.38
N ILE A 333 20.83 15.42 7.88
CA ILE A 333 21.70 14.46 7.18
C ILE A 333 20.96 13.23 6.64
N MET A 334 19.70 13.04 7.04
CA MET A 334 18.90 11.87 6.66
C MET A 334 18.04 12.17 5.45
N PHE A 335 18.06 11.28 4.47
CA PHE A 335 17.17 11.39 3.31
C PHE A 335 15.72 11.16 3.72
N SER A 336 14.86 12.14 3.44
CA SER A 336 13.41 12.00 3.60
C SER A 336 12.84 10.99 2.60
N ARG A 337 11.59 10.53 2.81
CA ARG A 337 10.93 9.64 1.87
C ARG A 337 10.75 10.30 0.48
N ASP A 338 10.50 11.61 0.47
CA ASP A 338 10.31 12.40 -0.75
C ASP A 338 11.62 12.49 -1.55
N VAL A 339 12.74 12.82 -0.88
CA VAL A 339 14.08 12.84 -1.50
C VAL A 339 14.39 11.48 -2.14
N LYS A 340 14.12 10.38 -1.42
CA LYS A 340 14.35 9.03 -1.94
C LYS A 340 13.50 8.73 -3.17
N ALA A 341 12.24 9.15 -3.20
CA ALA A 341 11.38 8.94 -4.36
C ALA A 341 11.85 9.75 -5.58
N ILE A 342 12.13 11.04 -5.40
CA ILE A 342 12.56 11.94 -6.48
C ILE A 342 13.91 11.50 -7.06
N VAL A 343 14.89 11.17 -6.21
CA VAL A 343 16.20 10.69 -6.68
C VAL A 343 16.11 9.33 -7.38
N THR A 344 15.20 8.45 -6.95
CA THR A 344 14.92 7.19 -7.66
C THR A 344 14.35 7.44 -9.05
N MET A 345 13.37 8.34 -9.17
CA MET A 345 12.79 8.70 -10.47
C MET A 345 13.85 9.29 -11.40
N HIS A 346 14.65 10.24 -10.90
CA HIS A 346 15.76 10.81 -11.66
C HIS A 346 16.71 9.70 -12.14
N ALA A 347 17.24 8.89 -11.21
CA ALA A 347 18.20 7.85 -11.54
C ALA A 347 17.66 6.85 -12.59
N ASN A 348 16.41 6.39 -12.43
CA ASN A 348 15.78 5.43 -13.32
C ASN A 348 15.49 6.00 -14.72
N LEU A 349 15.32 7.32 -14.84
CA LEU A 349 15.06 8.00 -16.11
C LEU A 349 16.34 8.52 -16.79
N THR A 350 17.44 8.68 -16.04
CA THR A 350 18.71 9.16 -16.56
C THR A 350 19.77 8.06 -16.55
N TYR A 351 20.68 8.06 -15.57
CA TYR A 351 21.91 7.28 -15.60
C TYR A 351 21.77 5.79 -15.30
N LEU A 352 20.59 5.33 -14.86
CA LEU A 352 20.27 3.90 -14.71
C LEU A 352 19.40 3.35 -15.85
N ALA A 353 18.73 4.21 -16.63
CA ALA A 353 17.79 3.83 -17.68
C ALA A 353 18.39 2.85 -18.71
N ALA A 354 19.67 3.03 -19.06
CA ALA A 354 20.38 2.26 -20.08
C ALA A 354 21.34 1.18 -19.53
N LYS A 355 21.55 1.10 -18.21
CA LYS A 355 22.71 0.40 -17.60
C LYS A 355 22.36 -0.45 -16.38
N VAL A 356 21.15 -1.01 -16.28
CA VAL A 356 20.84 -1.98 -15.23
C VAL A 356 21.70 -3.24 -15.42
N HIS A 357 22.86 -3.28 -14.78
CA HIS A 357 23.66 -4.48 -14.67
C HIS A 357 22.90 -5.48 -13.81
N HIS A 358 22.22 -6.43 -14.46
CA HIS A 358 21.57 -7.55 -13.78
C HIS A 358 22.60 -8.29 -12.91
N GLY A 359 22.41 -8.26 -11.58
CA GLY A 359 23.26 -8.98 -10.63
C GLY A 359 23.89 -8.15 -9.52
N GLU A 360 23.68 -6.83 -9.48
CA GLU A 360 24.15 -5.97 -8.38
C GLU A 360 23.04 -5.10 -7.81
N SER A 361 23.00 -4.97 -6.48
CA SER A 361 22.06 -4.08 -5.78
C SER A 361 22.56 -2.64 -5.78
N TYR A 362 21.63 -1.70 -5.79
CA TYR A 362 21.92 -0.29 -5.62
C TYR A 362 21.62 0.17 -4.20
N GLU A 363 22.32 1.21 -3.76
CA GLU A 363 22.15 1.86 -2.46
C GLU A 363 22.17 3.37 -2.62
N LEU A 364 21.39 4.04 -1.76
CA LEU A 364 21.44 5.50 -1.65
C LEU A 364 22.73 5.90 -0.96
N GLU A 365 23.42 6.88 -1.54
CA GLU A 365 24.70 7.37 -1.06
C GLU A 365 24.71 8.90 -0.96
N HIS A 366 25.47 9.37 0.02
CA HIS A 366 25.81 10.77 0.21
C HIS A 366 26.98 11.16 -0.70
N ILE A 367 26.78 12.16 -1.56
CA ILE A 367 27.85 12.66 -2.44
C ILE A 367 28.98 13.26 -1.60
N ILE A 368 28.63 14.25 -0.77
CA ILE A 368 29.42 14.73 0.36
C ILE A 368 29.18 13.76 1.52
N ALA A 369 30.19 12.93 1.80
CA ALA A 369 30.06 11.83 2.74
C ALA A 369 29.63 12.32 4.15
N LYS A 370 28.77 11.54 4.81
CA LYS A 370 28.28 11.86 6.17
C LYS A 370 29.39 12.13 7.17
N LYS A 371 30.52 11.46 7.01
CA LYS A 371 31.68 11.63 7.91
C LYS A 371 32.21 13.05 7.88
N HIS A 372 32.43 13.63 6.69
CA HIS A 372 32.92 15.01 6.53
C HIS A 372 31.93 16.03 7.11
N ILE A 373 30.63 15.82 6.87
CA ILE A 373 29.56 16.65 7.46
C ILE A 373 29.58 16.57 9.00
N ASN A 374 29.74 15.37 9.57
CA ASN A 374 29.80 15.19 11.03
C ASN A 374 31.08 15.73 11.67
N GLU A 375 32.19 15.74 10.94
CA GLU A 375 33.46 16.31 11.40
C GLU A 375 33.41 17.85 11.39
N ALA A 376 32.79 18.44 10.37
CA ALA A 376 32.59 19.89 10.29
C ALA A 376 31.53 20.38 11.31
N GLU A 377 30.38 19.69 11.40
CA GLU A 377 29.29 20.04 12.32
C GLU A 377 29.28 19.18 13.58
N THR A 378 29.91 19.68 14.64
CA THR A 378 30.00 18.97 15.92
C THR A 378 28.68 18.92 16.70
N ASN A 379 27.74 19.85 16.47
CA ASN A 379 26.43 19.85 17.12
C ASN A 379 25.38 19.11 16.28
N THR A 380 25.17 17.84 16.60
CA THR A 380 24.25 16.97 15.85
C THR A 380 22.76 17.32 16.04
N ASN A 381 22.42 18.09 17.10
CA ASN A 381 21.04 18.48 17.41
C ASN A 381 20.60 19.78 16.72
N ASN A 382 21.53 20.53 16.13
CA ASN A 382 21.24 21.76 15.40
C ASN A 382 22.10 21.83 14.13
N ARG A 383 21.72 20.99 13.16
CA ARG A 383 22.37 20.92 11.85
C ARG A 383 22.07 22.18 11.05
N GLN A 384 23.06 22.63 10.29
CA GLN A 384 23.01 23.73 9.34
C GLN A 384 23.22 23.23 7.89
N ILE A 385 23.98 22.15 7.70
CA ILE A 385 24.19 21.54 6.39
C ILE A 385 22.98 20.70 5.97
N LYS A 386 22.52 20.93 4.74
CA LYS A 386 21.47 20.19 4.02
C LYS A 386 21.94 18.82 3.52
N GLY A 387 22.66 18.07 4.34
CA GLY A 387 23.29 16.80 3.97
C GLY A 387 22.33 15.69 3.50
N GLY A 388 21.05 15.78 3.83
CA GLY A 388 19.98 14.88 3.41
C GLY A 388 19.12 15.41 2.26
N ALA A 389 19.47 16.57 1.68
CA ALA A 389 18.74 17.15 0.55
C ALA A 389 19.04 16.40 -0.76
N LEU A 390 18.20 16.66 -1.77
CA LEU A 390 18.25 16.01 -3.08
C LEU A 390 19.63 16.13 -3.73
N GLY A 391 20.23 17.32 -3.69
CA GLY A 391 21.52 17.58 -4.27
C GLY A 391 22.68 16.80 -3.65
N ASN A 392 22.53 16.27 -2.42
CA ASN A 392 23.54 15.41 -1.81
C ASN A 392 23.21 13.92 -1.90
N CYS A 393 22.14 13.55 -2.61
CA CYS A 393 21.64 12.18 -2.71
C CYS A 393 21.87 11.63 -4.12
N MET A 394 22.27 10.36 -4.20
CA MET A 394 22.31 9.60 -5.45
C MET A 394 22.15 8.10 -5.21
N TRP A 395 21.67 7.38 -6.22
CA TRP A 395 21.78 5.92 -6.26
C TRP A 395 23.14 5.49 -6.81
N LEU A 396 23.73 4.49 -6.16
CA LEU A 396 25.03 3.95 -6.53
C LEU A 396 25.06 2.43 -6.37
N MET A 397 25.78 1.76 -7.27
CA MET A 397 26.09 0.33 -7.16
C MET A 397 26.77 0.02 -5.83
N ARG A 398 26.27 -0.96 -5.08
CA ARG A 398 26.77 -1.32 -3.75
C ARG A 398 28.28 -1.55 -3.70
N THR A 399 28.87 -2.20 -4.72
CA THR A 399 30.32 -2.45 -4.78
C THR A 399 31.11 -1.15 -4.89
N LYS A 400 30.63 -0.19 -5.69
CA LYS A 400 31.22 1.14 -5.79
C LYS A 400 31.05 1.90 -4.48
N ASN A 401 29.86 1.83 -3.87
CA ASN A 401 29.55 2.48 -2.60
C ASN A 401 30.48 2.01 -1.46
N ASN A 402 30.61 0.69 -1.29
CA ASN A 402 31.45 0.08 -0.26
C ASN A 402 32.94 0.42 -0.40
N ARG A 403 33.40 0.71 -1.62
CA ARG A 403 34.78 1.14 -1.88
C ARG A 403 34.96 2.64 -1.66
N LYS A 404 33.95 3.45 -2.00
CA LYS A 404 33.94 4.90 -1.83
C LYS A 404 34.10 5.31 -0.37
N LYS A 405 33.29 4.75 0.52
CA LYS A 405 33.28 5.13 1.95
C LYS A 405 33.16 6.66 2.11
N ASP A 406 34.16 7.30 2.71
CA ASP A 406 34.23 8.73 2.95
C ASP A 406 34.84 9.53 1.78
N LYS A 407 35.34 8.87 0.75
CA LYS A 407 35.96 9.53 -0.41
C LYS A 407 34.94 10.00 -1.43
N ASN A 408 35.35 10.89 -2.34
CA ASN A 408 34.69 11.14 -3.62
C ASN A 408 35.25 10.21 -4.71
N PHE A 409 34.63 10.18 -5.89
CA PHE A 409 35.07 9.27 -6.96
C PHE A 409 36.38 9.66 -7.64
N TYR A 410 36.79 10.93 -7.57
CA TYR A 410 38.07 11.37 -8.12
C TYR A 410 39.25 10.85 -7.29
N GLU A 411 39.09 10.76 -5.97
CA GLU A 411 40.08 10.19 -5.05
C GLU A 411 40.24 8.66 -5.17
N LEU A 412 39.38 7.99 -5.95
CA LEU A 412 39.40 6.54 -6.15
C LEU A 412 39.97 6.14 -7.53
N GLN A 413 40.37 7.09 -8.36
CA GLN A 413 40.92 6.81 -9.70
C GLN A 413 42.17 5.92 -9.61
N ASP A 414 43.05 6.17 -8.63
CA ASP A 414 44.25 5.34 -8.37
C ASP A 414 43.92 3.91 -7.93
N SER A 415 42.69 3.67 -7.46
CA SER A 415 42.19 2.36 -7.05
C SER A 415 41.46 1.61 -8.18
N GLY A 416 41.52 2.12 -9.42
CA GLY A 416 40.93 1.52 -10.61
C GLY A 416 39.42 1.69 -10.73
N ILE A 417 38.80 2.58 -9.94
CA ILE A 417 37.38 2.95 -10.09
C ILE A 417 37.34 4.23 -10.90
N VAL A 418 37.01 4.10 -12.19
CA VAL A 418 36.78 5.25 -13.08
C VAL A 418 35.28 5.27 -13.41
N LEU A 419 34.61 6.37 -13.07
CA LEU A 419 33.26 6.62 -13.55
C LEU A 419 33.33 6.99 -15.03
N SER A 420 32.40 6.47 -15.83
CA SER A 420 32.33 6.89 -17.24
C SER A 420 31.91 8.35 -17.32
N PRO A 421 32.39 9.13 -18.30
CA PRO A 421 31.98 10.52 -18.48
C PRO A 421 30.46 10.67 -18.54
N GLU A 422 29.78 9.74 -19.21
CA GLU A 422 28.32 9.73 -19.33
C GLU A 422 27.65 9.56 -17.96
N PHE A 423 28.19 8.70 -17.08
CA PHE A 423 27.63 8.55 -15.74
C PHE A 423 27.81 9.82 -14.91
N ILE A 424 28.94 10.51 -15.02
CA ILE A 424 29.18 11.78 -14.31
C ILE A 424 28.17 12.83 -14.78
N GLU A 425 27.99 12.97 -16.09
CA GLU A 425 27.06 13.91 -16.71
C GLU A 425 25.60 13.59 -16.34
N GLU A 426 25.12 12.37 -16.63
CA GLU A 426 23.72 11.95 -16.43
C GLU A 426 23.33 11.86 -14.94
N SER A 427 24.29 11.66 -14.02
CA SER A 427 24.00 11.69 -12.58
C SER A 427 24.22 13.06 -11.94
N ARG A 428 24.63 14.06 -12.72
CA ARG A 428 25.04 15.39 -12.24
C ARG A 428 26.07 15.28 -11.11
N TYR A 429 27.03 14.36 -11.22
CA TYR A 429 28.04 14.22 -10.17
C TYR A 429 28.96 15.46 -10.18
N PRO A 430 29.23 16.11 -9.03
CA PRO A 430 30.00 17.36 -8.99
C PRO A 430 31.40 17.21 -9.59
N ALA A 431 31.94 18.28 -10.16
CA ALA A 431 33.29 18.28 -10.71
C ALA A 431 34.36 18.24 -9.61
N ILE A 432 35.62 17.94 -9.97
CA ILE A 432 36.72 17.88 -9.01
C ILE A 432 37.00 19.25 -8.36
N GLU A 433 36.78 20.34 -9.11
CA GLU A 433 36.90 21.70 -8.61
C GLU A 433 35.84 22.00 -7.55
N ASP A 434 34.62 21.49 -7.72
CA ASP A 434 33.55 21.65 -6.74
C ASP A 434 33.88 20.93 -5.43
N PHE A 435 34.39 19.69 -5.50
CA PHE A 435 34.82 18.97 -4.29
C PHE A 435 35.93 19.71 -3.54
N SER A 436 36.89 20.28 -4.28
CA SER A 436 37.97 21.07 -3.67
C SER A 436 37.43 22.31 -2.93
N GLN A 437 36.41 22.97 -3.48
CA GLN A 437 35.73 24.10 -2.84
C GLN A 437 34.91 23.66 -1.62
N ILE A 438 34.14 22.58 -1.75
CA ILE A 438 33.33 22.02 -0.65
C ILE A 438 34.23 21.63 0.54
N GLU A 439 35.36 20.98 0.30
CA GLU A 439 36.32 20.62 1.36
C GLU A 439 36.89 21.86 2.06
N TYR A 440 37.22 22.91 1.30
CA TYR A 440 37.64 24.19 1.86
C TYR A 440 36.54 24.80 2.74
N PHE A 441 35.29 24.87 2.24
CA PHE A 441 34.18 25.44 2.98
C PHE A 441 33.83 24.66 4.25
N LEU A 442 33.85 23.33 4.19
CA LEU A 442 33.68 22.47 5.36
C LEU A 442 34.77 22.75 6.42
N ALA A 443 36.03 22.88 6.01
CA ALA A 443 37.14 23.17 6.92
C ALA A 443 37.08 24.59 7.52
N GLN A 444 36.48 25.55 6.81
CA GLN A 444 36.26 26.93 7.29
C GLN A 444 34.91 27.12 7.99
N HIS A 445 34.09 26.06 8.15
CA HIS A 445 32.74 26.13 8.70
C HIS A 445 31.81 27.10 7.95
N MET A 446 32.01 27.23 6.64
CA MET A 446 31.25 28.04 5.69
C MET A 446 30.07 27.21 5.14
N TYR A 447 29.07 26.97 5.99
CA TYR A 447 28.00 26.01 5.69
C TYR A 447 27.00 26.48 4.65
N ASP A 448 26.77 27.79 4.55
CA ASP A 448 25.88 28.36 3.54
C ASP A 448 26.43 28.13 2.13
N GLU A 449 27.75 28.22 1.97
CA GLU A 449 28.46 27.95 0.73
C GLU A 449 28.45 26.45 0.38
N VAL A 450 28.55 25.57 1.39
CA VAL A 450 28.32 24.11 1.17
C VAL A 450 26.89 23.86 0.72
N ASN A 451 25.91 24.51 1.34
CA ASN A 451 24.51 24.39 0.97
C ASN A 451 24.25 24.91 -0.44
N GLU A 452 24.92 25.98 -0.89
CA GLU A 452 24.82 26.48 -2.27
C GLU A 452 25.24 25.43 -3.29
N HIS A 453 26.31 24.67 -3.04
CA HIS A 453 26.70 23.54 -3.91
C HIS A 453 25.67 22.41 -3.91
N ILE A 454 25.08 22.10 -2.75
CA ILE A 454 24.03 21.09 -2.63
C ILE A 454 22.79 21.54 -3.40
N ASP A 455 22.32 22.76 -3.18
CA ASP A 455 21.10 23.30 -3.79
C ASP A 455 21.29 23.43 -5.32
N ARG A 456 22.44 23.94 -5.79
CA ARG A 456 22.76 24.03 -7.23
C ARG A 456 22.64 22.68 -7.93
N ARG A 457 23.25 21.63 -7.37
CA ARG A 457 23.08 20.27 -7.93
C ARG A 457 21.63 19.80 -7.81
N GLY A 458 20.94 20.13 -6.73
CA GLY A 458 19.52 19.86 -6.56
C GLY A 458 18.68 20.38 -7.73
N HIS A 459 18.91 21.63 -8.14
CA HIS A 459 18.24 22.26 -9.29
C HIS A 459 18.56 21.52 -10.60
N GLU A 460 19.82 21.20 -10.86
CA GLU A 460 20.21 20.44 -12.06
C GLU A 460 19.54 19.05 -12.13
N VAL A 461 19.41 18.36 -10.98
CA VAL A 461 18.74 17.06 -10.89
C VAL A 461 17.24 17.17 -11.18
N VAL A 462 16.56 18.22 -10.73
CA VAL A 462 15.12 18.39 -11.01
C VAL A 462 14.87 18.87 -12.43
N GLU A 463 15.75 19.67 -13.02
CA GLU A 463 15.71 20.02 -14.44
C GLU A 463 15.77 18.76 -15.32
N ASP A 464 16.74 17.88 -15.07
CA ASP A 464 16.88 16.60 -15.77
C ASP A 464 15.66 15.69 -15.59
N LEU A 465 15.16 15.58 -14.35
CA LEU A 465 13.96 14.80 -14.05
C LEU A 465 12.76 15.31 -14.83
N VAL A 466 12.54 16.63 -14.83
CA VAL A 466 11.42 17.26 -15.53
C VAL A 466 11.58 17.08 -17.04
N GLU A 467 12.76 17.25 -17.60
CA GLU A 467 12.97 16.98 -19.02
C GLU A 467 12.68 15.50 -19.36
N ALA A 468 13.16 14.57 -18.53
CA ALA A 468 12.97 13.14 -18.76
C ALA A 468 11.52 12.66 -18.59
N LEU A 469 10.74 13.26 -17.68
CA LEU A 469 9.31 12.94 -17.50
C LEU A 469 8.44 13.33 -18.71
N TYR A 470 8.89 14.31 -19.50
CA TYR A 470 8.17 14.82 -20.68
C TYR A 470 8.77 14.35 -22.00
N LYS A 471 9.89 13.62 -21.98
CA LYS A 471 10.37 12.83 -23.12
C LYS A 471 9.50 11.57 -23.22
N ASP A 472 9.05 11.22 -24.42
CA ASP A 472 8.19 10.06 -24.70
C ASP A 472 8.63 8.80 -23.91
N LEU A 473 7.83 8.41 -22.90
CA LEU A 473 8.03 7.24 -22.02
C LEU A 473 7.56 5.91 -22.63
#